data_AF-A0A7S3WY84-F1
#
_entry.id   AF-A0A7S3WY84-F1
#
_cell.length_a   1.000
_cell.length_b   1.000
_cell.length_c   1.000
_cell.angle_alpha   90.00
_cell.angle_beta   90.00
_cell.angle_gamma   90.00
#
_symmetry.space_group_name_H-M   'P 1'
#
loop_
_entity.id
_entity.type
_entity.pdbx_description
1 polymer ?
#
loop_
_entity_poly.entity_id
_entity_poly.type
_entity_poly.pdbx_seq_one_letter_code
_entity_poly.pdbx_strand_id
1 'polypeptide(L)'
;YALLAGGTDERCSLGLRPPLGPCVWEAFVTLSGLPRDTSRELSKLEPCAERLGQLAQAVQALLRLRCHNRARERRRTRHFLADWAPLQELADDLDGQLQRAGLLQPGVQPYGIWVLVQTLQTVRRFLLLGFELELYHHCELQMVFWYSECLCDLRLQLHAVCQKAAGVQATGVAAAAASGKKEKPGKKKNRGAEKGPQRPPVAGSPATRQEVLLCLATREVCSGLVTLLSLLQRLQQLPLRPSRPPAPP
;
A
#
# COMPACT_ATOMS: atom_id res chain seq x y z
N TYR A 1 6.83 7.02 20.42
CA TYR A 1 5.50 6.74 19.88
C TYR A 1 5.29 5.22 19.95
N ALA A 2 5.51 4.63 21.13
CA ALA A 2 5.72 3.19 21.32
C ALA A 2 4.42 2.35 21.37
N LEU A 3 3.35 2.76 20.67
CA LEU A 3 2.01 2.17 20.84
C LEU A 3 1.45 1.45 19.60
N LEU A 4 2.11 1.50 18.43
CA LEU A 4 1.54 0.92 17.21
C LEU A 4 1.60 -0.62 17.16
N ALA A 5 2.59 -1.22 17.82
CA ALA A 5 2.83 -2.67 17.79
C ALA A 5 2.43 -3.41 19.07
N GLY A 6 1.53 -2.84 19.89
CA GLY A 6 1.09 -3.49 21.13
C GLY A 6 0.47 -2.59 22.19
N GLY A 7 0.04 -1.38 21.84
CA GLY A 7 -0.51 -0.42 22.79
C GLY A 7 -1.98 -0.13 22.54
N THR A 8 -2.87 -0.63 23.41
CA THR A 8 -4.22 -0.08 23.52
C THR A 8 -4.11 1.35 24.03
N ASP A 9 -4.13 2.33 23.11
CA ASP A 9 -4.20 3.75 23.47
C ASP A 9 -5.62 4.03 24.00
N GLU A 10 -5.87 3.67 25.27
CA GLU A 10 -7.13 3.92 25.99
C GLU A 10 -7.48 5.42 26.06
N ARG A 11 -6.53 6.31 25.75
CA ARG A 11 -6.71 7.77 25.87
C ARG A 11 -7.54 8.39 24.75
N CYS A 12 -7.93 7.63 23.72
CA CYS A 12 -8.71 8.15 22.61
C CYS A 12 -9.87 7.23 22.21
N SER A 13 -10.70 6.83 23.17
CA SER A 13 -12.04 6.27 22.94
C SER A 13 -13.05 7.32 22.44
N LEU A 14 -12.60 8.38 21.76
CA LEU A 14 -13.48 9.18 20.93
C LEU A 14 -13.85 8.31 19.73
N GLY A 15 -15.01 7.67 19.83
CA GLY A 15 -15.59 6.85 18.77
C GLY A 15 -15.72 7.67 17.50
N LEU A 16 -14.71 7.58 16.63
CA LEU A 16 -14.78 8.13 15.28
C LEU A 16 -16.00 7.49 14.62
N ARG A 17 -16.87 8.32 14.03
CA ARG A 17 -18.05 7.87 13.30
C ARG A 17 -17.86 8.26 11.83
N PRO A 18 -17.75 7.28 10.91
CA PRO A 18 -17.77 5.83 11.14
C PRO A 18 -16.51 5.29 11.83
N PRO A 19 -16.59 4.10 12.49
CA PRO A 19 -15.44 3.45 13.10
C PRO A 19 -14.36 3.14 12.05
N LEU A 20 -13.09 3.39 12.38
CA LEU A 20 -12.00 3.25 11.43
C LEU A 20 -11.73 1.80 10.99
N GLY A 21 -11.99 0.81 11.85
CA GLY A 21 -11.73 -0.60 11.54
C GLY A 21 -12.41 -1.06 10.23
N PRO A 22 -13.74 -0.91 10.09
CA PRO A 22 -14.44 -1.23 8.84
C PRO A 22 -13.93 -0.44 7.62
N CYS A 23 -13.58 0.84 7.79
CA CYS A 23 -13.05 1.65 6.68
C CYS A 23 -11.66 1.18 6.23
N VAL A 24 -10.79 0.84 7.17
CA VAL A 24 -9.46 0.30 6.89
C VAL A 24 -9.57 -1.07 6.23
N TRP A 25 -10.52 -1.89 6.68
CA TRP A 25 -10.82 -3.17 6.05
C TRP A 25 -11.30 -3.02 4.60
N GLU A 26 -12.27 -2.13 4.33
CA GLU A 26 -12.73 -1.89 2.96
C GLU A 26 -11.61 -1.34 2.06
N ALA A 27 -10.76 -0.45 2.59
CA ALA A 27 -9.58 0.03 1.88
C ALA A 27 -8.58 -1.10 1.57
N PHE A 28 -8.36 -2.00 2.52
CA PHE A 28 -7.54 -3.19 2.34
C PHE A 28 -8.09 -4.14 1.28
N VAL A 29 -9.39 -4.47 1.34
CA VAL A 29 -10.06 -5.31 0.34
C VAL A 29 -9.98 -4.68 -1.05
N THR A 30 -10.19 -3.37 -1.12
CA THR A 30 -10.12 -2.61 -2.37
C THR A 30 -8.72 -2.64 -2.99
N LEU A 31 -7.67 -2.52 -2.17
CA LEU A 31 -6.28 -2.53 -2.62
C LEU A 31 -5.80 -3.93 -2.99
N SER A 32 -6.08 -4.92 -2.15
CA SER A 32 -5.64 -6.30 -2.34
C SER A 32 -6.30 -6.98 -3.55
N GLY A 33 -7.51 -6.54 -3.92
CA GLY A 33 -8.25 -7.10 -5.05
C GLY A 33 -8.72 -8.54 -4.83
N LEU A 34 -8.57 -9.07 -3.61
CA LEU A 34 -8.97 -10.43 -3.27
C LEU A 34 -10.47 -10.63 -3.50
N PRO A 35 -10.92 -11.86 -3.84
CA PRO A 35 -12.34 -12.18 -3.91
C PRO A 35 -13.03 -11.85 -2.59
N ARG A 36 -14.20 -11.19 -2.65
CA ARG A 36 -14.94 -10.75 -1.45
C ARG A 36 -15.26 -11.90 -0.49
N ASP A 37 -15.50 -13.10 -1.03
CA ASP A 37 -15.75 -14.29 -0.23
C ASP A 37 -14.50 -14.70 0.57
N THR A 38 -13.33 -14.74 -0.08
CA THR A 38 -12.04 -14.99 0.58
C THR A 38 -11.74 -13.93 1.63
N SER A 39 -11.94 -12.64 1.31
CA SER A 39 -11.77 -11.57 2.30
C SER A 39 -12.69 -11.77 3.50
N ARG A 40 -13.96 -12.13 3.30
CA ARG A 40 -14.92 -12.37 4.38
C ARG A 40 -14.58 -13.59 5.23
N GLU A 41 -13.93 -14.59 4.65
CA GLU A 41 -13.42 -15.75 5.40
C GLU A 41 -12.21 -15.35 6.24
N LEU A 42 -11.26 -14.62 5.66
CA LEU A 42 -10.09 -14.09 6.38
C LEU A 42 -10.50 -13.20 7.55
N SER A 43 -11.52 -12.36 7.40
CA SER A 43 -11.97 -11.46 8.47
C SER A 43 -12.57 -12.17 9.68
N LYS A 44 -12.94 -13.46 9.57
CA LYS A 44 -13.45 -14.26 10.70
C LYS A 44 -12.34 -14.86 11.56
N LEU A 45 -11.11 -14.92 11.02
CA LEU A 45 -9.98 -15.50 11.72
C LEU A 45 -9.48 -14.51 12.77
N GLU A 46 -9.39 -14.97 14.01
CA GLU A 46 -8.85 -14.20 15.14
C GLU A 46 -7.49 -13.51 14.85
N PRO A 47 -6.47 -14.18 14.28
CA PRO A 47 -5.19 -13.52 13.99
C PRO A 47 -5.32 -12.41 12.95
N CYS A 48 -6.24 -12.53 11.98
CA CYS A 48 -6.50 -11.46 11.03
C CYS A 48 -7.21 -10.28 11.69
N ALA A 49 -8.20 -10.55 12.54
CA ALA A 49 -8.94 -9.51 13.25
C ALA A 49 -8.05 -8.69 14.19
N GLU A 50 -7.15 -9.34 14.94
CA GLU A 50 -6.19 -8.67 15.82
C GLU A 50 -5.26 -7.74 15.02
N ARG A 51 -4.69 -8.26 13.92
CA ARG A 51 -3.77 -7.49 13.08
C ARG A 51 -4.46 -6.32 12.39
N LEU A 52 -5.69 -6.50 11.94
CA LEU A 52 -6.50 -5.40 11.40
C LEU A 52 -6.79 -4.33 12.46
N GLY A 53 -6.99 -4.72 13.73
CA GLY A 53 -7.11 -3.79 14.85
C GLY A 53 -5.86 -2.93 15.01
N GLN A 54 -4.68 -3.55 14.98
CA GLN A 54 -3.40 -2.84 15.04
C GLN A 54 -3.18 -1.91 13.84
N LEU A 55 -3.46 -2.38 12.62
CA LEU A 55 -3.38 -1.56 11.41
C LEU A 55 -4.37 -0.38 11.45
N ALA A 56 -5.57 -0.58 11.99
CA ALA A 56 -6.56 0.48 12.16
C ALA A 56 -6.10 1.56 13.15
N GLN A 57 -5.46 1.16 14.26
CA GLN A 57 -4.83 2.10 15.19
C GLN A 57 -3.67 2.87 14.53
N ALA A 58 -2.85 2.18 13.73
CA ALA A 58 -1.77 2.80 12.98
C ALA A 58 -2.28 3.81 11.94
N VAL A 59 -3.36 3.49 11.22
CA VAL A 59 -4.02 4.43 10.30
C VAL A 59 -4.62 5.60 11.07
N GLN A 60 -5.19 5.39 12.25
CA GLN A 60 -5.68 6.48 13.09
C GLN A 60 -4.54 7.45 13.45
N ALA A 61 -3.38 6.91 13.83
CA ALA A 61 -2.19 7.71 14.11
C ALA A 61 -1.70 8.46 12.86
N LEU A 62 -1.75 7.82 11.67
CA LEU A 62 -1.44 8.46 10.39
C LEU A 62 -2.41 9.62 10.09
N LEU A 63 -3.72 9.43 10.30
CA LEU A 63 -4.71 10.49 10.10
C LEU A 63 -4.48 11.66 11.06
N ARG A 64 -4.23 11.39 12.35
CA ARG A 64 -3.85 12.43 13.32
C ARG A 64 -2.59 13.18 12.89
N LEU A 65 -1.60 12.48 12.35
CA LEU A 65 -0.39 13.10 11.79
C LEU A 65 -0.74 14.06 10.66
N ARG A 66 -1.66 13.71 9.76
CA ARG A 66 -2.12 14.57 8.65
C ARG A 66 -2.88 15.82 9.11
N CYS A 67 -3.46 15.82 10.31
CA CYS A 67 -4.16 16.98 10.86
C CYS A 67 -3.21 18.06 11.43
N HIS A 68 -1.90 17.82 11.44
CA HIS A 68 -0.94 18.83 11.88
C HIS A 68 -0.68 19.85 10.77
N ASN A 69 -0.19 21.05 11.13
CA ASN A 69 0.32 21.97 10.13
C ASN A 69 1.49 21.33 9.33
N ARG A 70 1.71 21.78 8.08
CA ARG A 70 2.68 21.18 7.14
C ARG A 70 4.07 20.97 7.74
N ALA A 71 4.60 21.98 8.44
CA ALA A 71 5.93 21.91 9.06
C ALA A 71 6.00 20.89 10.22
N ARG A 72 4.92 20.72 10.98
CA ARG A 72 4.83 19.76 12.08
C ARG A 72 4.49 18.36 11.59
N GLU A 73 3.66 18.22 10.55
CA GLU A 73 3.43 16.97 9.81
C GLU A 73 4.79 16.41 9.38
N ARG A 74 5.56 17.16 8.59
CA ARG A 74 6.86 16.70 8.05
C ARG A 74 7.84 16.25 9.14
N ARG A 75 7.98 17.04 10.22
CA ARG A 75 8.88 16.73 11.35
C ARG A 75 8.47 15.45 12.09
N ARG A 76 7.16 15.24 12.29
CA ARG A 76 6.66 14.05 12.99
C ARG A 76 6.65 12.81 12.10
N THR A 77 6.52 12.96 10.78
CA THR A 77 6.52 11.83 9.83
C THR A 77 7.77 10.96 9.94
N ARG A 78 8.96 11.54 10.18
CA ARG A 78 10.20 10.75 10.37
C ARG A 78 10.09 9.78 11.54
N HIS A 79 9.58 10.24 12.67
CA HIS A 79 9.42 9.43 13.87
C HIS A 79 8.33 8.38 13.65
N PHE A 80 7.19 8.81 13.09
CA PHE A 80 6.09 7.93 12.73
C PHE A 80 6.53 6.77 11.82
N LEU A 81 7.37 7.01 10.81
CA LEU A 81 7.88 5.96 9.93
C LEU A 81 8.73 4.92 10.68
N ALA A 82 9.47 5.33 11.71
CA ALA A 82 10.22 4.41 12.54
C ALA A 82 9.29 3.53 13.39
N ASP A 83 8.21 4.10 13.95
CA ASP A 83 7.21 3.33 14.69
C ASP A 83 6.31 2.48 13.78
N TRP A 84 6.16 2.85 12.51
CA TRP A 84 5.40 2.12 11.50
C TRP A 84 6.16 0.90 10.94
N ALA A 85 7.49 0.99 10.83
CA ALA A 85 8.33 -0.03 10.19
C ALA A 85 8.10 -1.47 10.71
N PRO A 86 7.94 -1.74 12.02
CA PRO A 86 7.68 -3.09 12.52
C PRO A 86 6.38 -3.72 12.01
N LEU A 87 5.40 -2.90 11.56
CA LEU A 87 4.15 -3.42 11.00
C LEU A 87 4.37 -4.21 9.71
N GLN A 88 5.48 -3.97 8.99
CA GLN A 88 5.80 -4.71 7.77
C GLN A 88 6.09 -6.17 8.08
N GLU A 89 7.01 -6.44 9.02
CA GLU A 89 7.37 -7.80 9.43
C GLU A 89 6.16 -8.55 9.97
N LEU A 90 5.34 -7.89 10.81
CA LEU A 90 4.11 -8.50 11.34
C LEU A 90 3.09 -8.85 10.26
N ALA A 91 3.01 -8.04 9.20
CA ALA A 91 2.12 -8.30 8.07
C ALA A 91 2.64 -9.43 7.18
N ASP A 92 3.95 -9.47 6.92
CA ASP A 92 4.60 -10.52 6.14
C ASP A 92 4.52 -11.88 6.86
N ASP A 93 4.67 -11.89 8.19
CA ASP A 93 4.50 -13.08 9.03
C ASP A 93 3.06 -13.61 8.98
N LEU A 94 2.06 -12.72 9.03
CA LEU A 94 0.66 -13.11 8.89
C LEU A 94 0.38 -13.72 7.52
N ASP A 95 0.87 -13.08 6.44
CA ASP A 95 0.75 -13.62 5.09
C ASP A 95 1.37 -15.03 4.99
N GLY A 96 2.56 -15.22 5.59
CA GLY A 96 3.22 -16.53 5.65
C GLY A 96 2.46 -17.58 6.46
N GLN A 97 1.78 -17.19 7.54
CA GLN A 97 0.90 -18.08 8.31
C GLN A 97 -0.33 -18.50 7.50
N LEU A 98 -0.96 -17.55 6.81
CA LEU A 98 -2.16 -17.81 5.99
C LEU A 98 -1.84 -18.69 4.77
N GLN A 99 -0.66 -18.52 4.17
CA GLN A 99 -0.19 -19.40 3.10
C GLN A 99 0.05 -20.83 3.60
N ARG A 100 0.70 -21.00 4.77
CA ARG A 100 0.92 -22.33 5.39
C ARG A 100 -0.39 -23.01 5.78
N ALA A 101 -1.39 -22.25 6.19
CA ALA A 101 -2.73 -22.75 6.49
C ALA A 101 -3.55 -23.09 5.22
N GLY A 102 -3.02 -22.83 4.02
CA GLY A 102 -3.72 -23.07 2.75
C GLY A 102 -4.86 -22.10 2.46
N LEU A 103 -4.98 -21.02 3.23
CA LEU A 103 -6.01 -19.99 3.07
C LEU A 103 -5.64 -18.98 1.97
N LEU A 104 -4.34 -18.79 1.77
CA LEU A 104 -3.78 -18.01 0.66
C LEU A 104 -2.94 -18.92 -0.23
N GLN A 105 -3.02 -18.69 -1.55
CA GLN A 105 -2.12 -19.34 -2.49
C GLN A 105 -0.68 -18.86 -2.26
N PRO A 106 0.33 -19.70 -2.55
CA PRO A 106 1.74 -19.32 -2.44
C PRO A 106 2.05 -18.04 -3.22
N GLY A 107 2.76 -17.10 -2.58
CA GLY A 107 3.13 -15.81 -3.18
C GLY A 107 2.04 -14.73 -3.14
N VAL A 108 0.85 -15.02 -2.60
CA VAL A 108 -0.19 -14.00 -2.35
C VAL A 108 0.07 -13.39 -0.96
N GLN A 109 0.48 -12.12 -0.92
CA GLN A 109 0.87 -11.40 0.30
C GLN A 109 0.09 -10.08 0.48
N PRO A 110 -1.23 -10.14 0.70
CA PRO A 110 -2.08 -8.96 0.71
C PRO A 110 -1.77 -8.00 1.86
N TYR A 111 -1.41 -8.50 3.06
CA TYR A 111 -1.15 -7.65 4.22
C TYR A 111 0.18 -6.92 4.09
N GLY A 112 1.24 -7.65 3.73
CA GLY A 112 2.57 -7.10 3.49
C GLY A 112 2.57 -6.01 2.42
N ILE A 113 1.88 -6.26 1.29
CA ILE A 113 1.79 -5.25 0.23
C ILE A 113 0.98 -4.03 0.68
N TRP A 114 -0.11 -4.21 1.43
CA TRP A 114 -0.91 -3.08 1.92
C TRP A 114 -0.08 -2.15 2.82
N VAL A 115 0.64 -2.70 3.79
CA VAL A 115 1.52 -1.92 4.69
C VAL A 115 2.59 -1.18 3.88
N LEU A 116 3.22 -1.87 2.93
CA LEU A 116 4.23 -1.28 2.07
C LEU A 116 3.68 -0.13 1.22
N VAL A 117 2.48 -0.27 0.64
CA VAL A 117 1.84 0.83 -0.11
C VAL A 117 1.60 2.05 0.78
N GLN A 118 1.13 1.88 2.02
CA GLN A 118 0.95 2.99 2.96
C GLN A 118 2.29 3.66 3.32
N THR A 119 3.36 2.86 3.47
CA THR A 119 4.73 3.36 3.67
C THR A 119 5.16 4.24 2.50
N LEU A 120 5.04 3.77 1.26
CA LEU A 120 5.43 4.53 0.07
C LEU A 120 4.64 5.85 -0.06
N GLN A 121 3.34 5.82 0.23
CA GLN A 121 2.52 7.03 0.22
C GLN A 121 2.96 8.04 1.29
N THR A 122 3.36 7.55 2.47
CA THR A 122 3.82 8.39 3.57
C THR A 122 5.21 8.99 3.30
N VAL A 123 6.13 8.20 2.75
CA VAL A 123 7.45 8.68 2.30
C VAL A 123 7.28 9.72 1.18
N ARG A 124 6.43 9.46 0.19
CA ARG A 124 6.15 10.44 -0.88
C ARG A 124 5.59 11.74 -0.32
N ARG A 125 4.66 11.69 0.64
CA ARG A 125 4.17 12.90 1.32
C ARG A 125 5.31 13.65 2.00
N PHE A 126 6.20 12.96 2.70
CA PHE A 126 7.33 13.59 3.37
C PHE A 126 8.21 14.38 2.39
N LEU A 127 8.44 13.84 1.20
CA LEU A 127 9.16 14.53 0.12
C LEU A 127 8.38 15.75 -0.38
N LEU A 128 7.08 15.58 -0.70
CA LEU A 128 6.25 16.67 -1.21
C LEU A 128 6.13 17.84 -0.21
N LEU A 129 6.05 17.54 1.09
CA LEU A 129 6.11 18.57 2.13
C LEU A 129 7.44 19.33 2.14
N GLY A 130 8.53 18.73 1.68
CA GLY A 130 9.81 19.43 1.53
C GLY A 130 9.76 20.51 0.45
N PHE A 131 9.05 20.25 -0.67
CA PHE A 131 8.79 21.28 -1.69
C PHE A 131 7.84 22.36 -1.16
N GLU A 132 6.72 21.97 -0.53
CA GLU A 132 5.73 22.92 0.01
C GLU A 132 6.31 23.86 1.09
N LEU A 133 7.41 23.46 1.73
CA LEU A 133 8.10 24.22 2.78
C LEU A 133 9.42 24.82 2.30
N GLU A 134 9.71 24.75 0.99
CA GLU A 134 10.92 25.29 0.35
C GLU A 134 12.23 24.83 1.02
N LEU A 135 12.26 23.56 1.44
CA LEU A 135 13.39 22.99 2.19
C LEU A 135 14.50 22.45 1.30
N TYR A 136 14.24 22.27 0.01
CA TYR A 136 15.20 21.72 -0.93
C TYR A 136 15.95 22.83 -1.64
N HIS A 137 17.28 22.73 -1.62
CA HIS A 137 18.11 23.58 -2.45
C HIS A 137 18.05 23.13 -3.92
N HIS A 138 18.34 24.03 -4.87
CA HIS A 138 18.26 23.71 -6.31
C HIS A 138 19.15 22.52 -6.72
N CYS A 139 20.31 22.36 -6.07
CA CYS A 139 21.21 21.23 -6.31
C CYS A 139 20.63 19.87 -5.85
N GLU A 140 19.61 19.87 -4.99
CA GLU A 140 19.01 18.65 -4.43
C GLU A 140 17.78 18.20 -5.24
N LEU A 141 17.17 19.10 -6.01
CA LEU A 141 15.91 18.87 -6.71
C LEU A 141 15.96 17.64 -7.61
N GLN A 142 17.04 17.46 -8.36
CA GLN A 142 17.20 16.31 -9.26
C GLN A 142 17.13 14.98 -8.50
N MET A 143 17.82 14.89 -7.36
CA MET A 143 17.82 13.69 -6.52
C MET A 143 16.44 13.45 -5.90
N VAL A 144 15.76 14.50 -5.44
CA VAL A 144 14.42 14.37 -4.84
C VAL A 144 13.39 13.93 -5.88
N PHE A 145 13.42 14.49 -7.10
CA PHE A 145 12.52 14.07 -8.18
C PHE A 145 12.80 12.64 -8.65
N TRP A 146 14.08 12.26 -8.81
CA TRP A 146 14.45 10.89 -9.14
C TRP A 146 13.97 9.89 -8.08
N TYR A 147 14.17 10.21 -6.79
CA TYR A 147 13.69 9.35 -5.73
C TYR A 147 12.15 9.27 -5.71
N SER A 148 11.45 10.38 -5.97
CA SER A 148 9.99 10.39 -6.10
C SER A 148 9.49 9.55 -7.29
N GLU A 149 10.22 9.54 -8.41
CA GLU A 149 9.98 8.65 -9.56
C GLU A 149 10.12 7.19 -9.15
N CYS A 150 11.22 6.80 -8.49
CA CYS A 150 11.44 5.44 -8.00
C CYS A 150 10.31 4.97 -7.06
N LEU A 151 9.82 5.83 -6.17
CA LEU A 151 8.69 5.52 -5.30
C LEU A 151 7.40 5.29 -6.09
N CYS A 152 7.17 6.06 -7.17
CA CYS A 152 6.02 5.85 -8.04
C CYS A 152 6.12 4.53 -8.81
N ASP A 153 7.30 4.19 -9.35
CA ASP A 153 7.51 2.92 -10.05
C ASP A 153 7.29 1.73 -9.13
N LEU A 154 7.85 1.76 -7.91
CA LEU A 154 7.64 0.70 -6.94
C LEU A 154 6.15 0.55 -6.58
N ARG A 155 5.42 1.66 -6.42
CA ARG A 155 3.97 1.60 -6.16
C ARG A 155 3.19 0.99 -7.33
N LEU A 156 3.56 1.32 -8.57
CA LEU A 156 2.93 0.75 -9.77
C LEU A 156 3.22 -0.75 -9.88
N GLN A 157 4.46 -1.17 -9.59
CA GLN A 157 4.83 -2.58 -9.54
C GLN A 157 4.01 -3.33 -8.48
N LEU A 158 3.89 -2.80 -7.26
CA LEU A 158 3.09 -3.41 -6.20
C LEU A 158 1.62 -3.54 -6.59
N HIS A 159 1.06 -2.53 -7.27
CA HIS A 159 -0.30 -2.62 -7.76
C HIS A 159 -0.46 -3.77 -8.79
N ALA A 160 0.49 -3.90 -9.73
CA ALA A 160 0.48 -5.01 -10.69
C ALA A 160 0.64 -6.38 -9.99
N VAL A 161 1.45 -6.47 -8.94
CA VAL A 161 1.60 -7.69 -8.12
C VAL A 161 0.28 -8.02 -7.42
N CYS A 162 -0.40 -7.06 -6.79
CA CYS A 162 -1.72 -7.28 -6.19
C CYS A 162 -2.73 -7.83 -7.20
N GLN A 163 -2.80 -7.23 -8.39
CA GLN A 163 -3.73 -7.70 -9.44
C GLN A 163 -3.45 -9.15 -9.84
N LYS A 164 -2.17 -9.51 -10.02
CA LYS A 164 -1.75 -10.88 -10.34
C LYS A 164 -2.09 -11.83 -9.19
N ALA A 165 -1.77 -11.46 -7.96
CA ALA A 165 -2.02 -12.26 -6.76
C ALA A 165 -3.52 -12.52 -6.55
N ALA A 166 -4.37 -11.51 -6.78
CA ALA A 166 -5.82 -11.67 -6.77
C ALA A 166 -6.32 -12.68 -7.81
N GLY A 167 -5.76 -12.64 -9.03
CA GLY A 167 -6.05 -13.61 -10.08
C GLY A 167 -5.65 -15.03 -9.71
N VAL A 168 -4.45 -15.21 -9.16
CA VAL A 168 -3.95 -16.51 -8.67
C VAL A 168 -4.83 -17.06 -7.54
N GLN A 169 -5.23 -16.20 -6.60
CA GLN A 169 -6.13 -16.62 -5.53
C GLN A 169 -7.49 -17.07 -6.08
N ALA A 170 -8.06 -16.33 -7.03
CA ALA A 170 -9.34 -16.66 -7.63
C ALA A 170 -9.32 -18.00 -8.38
N THR A 171 -8.25 -18.28 -9.14
CA THR A 171 -8.10 -19.56 -9.86
C THR A 171 -7.86 -20.72 -8.91
N GLY A 172 -7.07 -20.52 -7.84
CA GLY A 172 -6.85 -21.52 -6.79
C GLY A 172 -8.14 -21.91 -6.07
N VAL A 173 -8.96 -20.92 -5.69
CA VAL A 173 -10.28 -21.17 -5.05
C VAL A 173 -11.22 -21.93 -6.00
N ALA A 174 -11.25 -21.57 -7.29
CA ALA A 174 -12.06 -22.26 -8.28
C ALA A 174 -11.61 -23.72 -8.49
N ALA A 175 -10.30 -23.98 -8.50
CA ALA A 175 -9.75 -25.33 -8.62
C ALA A 175 -10.09 -26.21 -7.40
N ALA A 176 -9.98 -25.65 -6.18
CA ALA A 176 -10.35 -26.34 -4.94
C ALA A 176 -11.86 -26.67 -4.88
N ALA A 177 -12.72 -25.75 -5.36
CA ALA A 177 -14.16 -25.99 -5.45
C ALA A 177 -14.53 -27.07 -6.49
N ALA A 178 -13.73 -27.22 -7.56
CA ALA A 178 -13.93 -28.24 -8.57
C ALA A 178 -13.46 -29.64 -8.11
N SER A 179 -12.38 -29.72 -7.33
CA SER A 179 -11.89 -30.99 -6.79
C SER A 179 -12.80 -31.56 -5.69
N GLY A 180 -13.44 -30.70 -4.87
CA GLY A 180 -14.39 -31.10 -3.83
C GLY A 180 -15.76 -31.61 -4.33
N LYS A 181 -16.04 -31.56 -5.64
CA LYS A 181 -17.33 -31.98 -6.23
C LYS A 181 -17.36 -33.39 -6.83
N LYS A 182 -16.32 -34.22 -6.63
CA LYS A 182 -16.37 -35.65 -7.02
C LYS A 182 -17.05 -36.50 -5.95
N GLU A 183 -18.38 -36.45 -5.84
CA GLU A 183 -19.19 -37.58 -5.34
C GLU A 183 -20.71 -37.39 -5.57
N LYS A 184 -21.23 -38.06 -6.62
CA LYS A 184 -22.50 -38.83 -6.73
C LYS A 184 -23.05 -38.81 -8.18
N PRO A 185 -23.28 -39.98 -8.82
CA PRO A 185 -23.93 -40.06 -10.12
C PRO A 185 -25.46 -40.11 -9.91
N GLY A 186 -26.20 -39.17 -10.49
CA GLY A 186 -27.66 -39.28 -10.49
C GLY A 186 -28.41 -38.01 -10.89
N LYS A 187 -29.18 -38.15 -11.99
CA LYS A 187 -30.30 -37.30 -12.43
C LYS A 187 -29.95 -35.92 -13.06
N LYS A 188 -29.95 -35.94 -14.41
CA LYS A 188 -30.23 -34.77 -15.26
C LYS A 188 -31.54 -34.11 -14.81
N LYS A 189 -31.50 -32.84 -14.42
CA LYS A 189 -32.66 -31.94 -14.50
C LYS A 189 -32.21 -30.56 -14.99
N ASN A 190 -32.75 -30.18 -16.14
CA ASN A 190 -32.66 -28.85 -16.72
C ASN A 190 -33.14 -27.79 -15.73
N ARG A 191 -32.37 -26.72 -15.58
CA ARG A 191 -32.90 -25.37 -15.33
C ARG A 191 -31.85 -24.35 -15.74
N GLY A 192 -32.19 -23.57 -16.77
CA GLY A 192 -31.45 -22.40 -17.17
C GLY A 192 -31.38 -21.39 -16.03
N ALA A 193 -30.18 -20.88 -15.81
CA ALA A 193 -29.91 -19.59 -15.20
C ALA A 193 -28.51 -19.20 -15.67
N GLU A 194 -28.42 -18.09 -16.38
CA GLU A 194 -27.18 -17.45 -16.78
C GLU A 194 -26.20 -17.39 -15.60
N LYS A 195 -25.11 -18.14 -15.71
CA LYS A 195 -23.85 -17.76 -15.10
C LYS A 195 -22.83 -17.79 -16.22
N GLY A 196 -22.78 -16.69 -16.97
CA GLY A 196 -21.53 -16.36 -17.67
C GLY A 196 -20.39 -16.44 -16.65
N PRO A 197 -19.17 -16.81 -17.07
CA PRO A 197 -18.04 -16.85 -16.16
C PRO A 197 -18.01 -15.49 -15.46
N GLN A 198 -18.27 -15.49 -14.14
CA GLN A 198 -18.08 -14.31 -13.34
C GLN A 198 -16.62 -13.97 -13.52
N ARG A 199 -16.38 -12.95 -14.34
CA ARG A 199 -15.06 -12.40 -14.57
C ARG A 199 -14.49 -12.21 -13.15
N PRO A 200 -13.33 -12.79 -12.82
CA PRO A 200 -12.74 -12.60 -11.51
C PRO A 200 -12.77 -11.10 -11.21
N PRO A 201 -13.04 -10.69 -9.95
CA PRO A 201 -13.13 -9.27 -9.62
C PRO A 201 -11.90 -8.59 -10.19
N VAL A 202 -12.12 -7.73 -11.19
CA VAL A 202 -11.04 -6.94 -11.76
C VAL A 202 -10.56 -6.10 -10.59
N ALA A 203 -9.39 -6.45 -10.05
CA ALA A 203 -8.63 -5.56 -9.20
C ALA A 203 -8.51 -4.24 -9.98
N GLY A 204 -9.29 -3.24 -9.55
CA GLY A 204 -9.77 -2.20 -10.44
C GLY A 204 -11.13 -1.63 -10.04
N SER A 205 -11.38 -1.45 -8.74
CA SER A 205 -12.37 -0.45 -8.35
C SER A 205 -11.98 0.89 -9.01
N PRO A 206 -12.95 1.77 -9.37
CA PRO A 206 -12.63 3.07 -9.93
C PRO A 206 -11.63 3.86 -9.06
N ALA A 207 -11.67 3.66 -7.73
CA ALA A 207 -10.71 4.22 -6.80
C ALA A 207 -9.26 3.76 -7.06
N THR A 208 -9.03 2.45 -7.22
CA THR A 208 -7.70 1.93 -7.57
C THR A 208 -7.21 2.39 -8.95
N ARG A 209 -8.12 2.50 -9.94
CA ARG A 209 -7.76 2.98 -11.28
C ARG A 209 -7.31 4.44 -11.25
N GLN A 210 -8.04 5.30 -10.54
CA GLN A 210 -7.68 6.70 -10.37
C GLN A 210 -6.32 6.84 -9.67
N GLU A 211 -6.10 6.08 -8.60
CA GLU A 211 -4.81 6.11 -7.89
C GLU A 211 -3.62 5.71 -8.77
N VAL A 212 -3.79 4.68 -9.59
CA VAL A 212 -2.76 4.24 -10.55
C VAL A 212 -2.48 5.31 -11.59
N LEU A 213 -3.53 5.92 -12.16
CA LEU A 213 -3.37 7.00 -13.14
C LEU A 213 -2.67 8.22 -12.55
N LEU A 214 -3.03 8.62 -11.31
CA LEU A 214 -2.34 9.70 -10.60
C LEU A 214 -0.88 9.35 -10.34
N CYS A 215 -0.58 8.08 -9.99
CA CYS A 215 0.78 7.62 -9.77
C CYS A 215 1.60 7.64 -11.08
N LEU A 216 1.04 7.19 -12.20
CA LEU A 216 1.64 7.28 -13.52
C LEU A 216 1.93 8.73 -13.91
N ALA A 217 0.92 9.61 -13.81
CA ALA A 217 1.10 11.02 -14.13
C ALA A 217 2.20 11.67 -13.28
N THR A 218 2.23 11.36 -11.98
CA THR A 218 3.28 11.86 -11.07
C THR A 218 4.67 11.38 -11.50
N ARG A 219 4.79 10.10 -11.89
CA ARG A 219 6.05 9.53 -12.38
C ARG A 219 6.54 10.25 -13.63
N GLU A 220 5.69 10.41 -14.65
CA GLU A 220 6.06 11.07 -15.90
C GLU A 220 6.52 12.51 -15.66
N VAL A 221 5.82 13.24 -14.79
CA VAL A 221 6.23 14.60 -14.39
C VAL A 221 7.60 14.59 -13.71
N CYS A 222 7.84 13.66 -12.77
CA CYS A 222 9.14 13.55 -12.11
C CYS A 222 10.25 13.22 -13.10
N SER A 223 10.03 12.26 -14.01
CA SER A 223 10.99 11.85 -15.03
C SER A 223 11.36 12.99 -15.99
N GLY A 224 10.34 13.75 -16.45
CA GLY A 224 10.54 14.94 -17.26
C GLY A 224 11.35 16.03 -16.53
N LEU A 225 11.07 16.26 -15.25
CA LEU A 225 11.81 17.22 -14.43
C LEU A 225 13.25 16.79 -14.18
N VAL A 226 13.51 15.49 -13.92
CA VAL A 226 14.87 14.95 -13.79
C VAL A 226 15.65 15.18 -15.09
N THR A 227 15.03 14.89 -16.24
CA THR A 227 15.66 15.09 -17.55
C THR A 227 15.98 16.56 -17.80
N LEU A 228 15.02 17.46 -17.54
CA LEU A 228 15.21 18.90 -17.69
C LEU A 228 16.33 19.43 -16.79
N LEU A 229 16.33 19.06 -15.51
CA LEU A 229 17.36 19.48 -14.55
C LEU A 229 18.74 18.95 -14.96
N SER A 230 18.81 17.72 -15.47
CA SER A 230 20.05 17.14 -16.00
C SER A 230 20.58 17.91 -17.21
N LEU A 231 19.70 18.37 -18.10
CA LEU A 231 20.07 19.19 -19.25
C LEU A 231 20.55 20.58 -18.81
N LEU A 232 19.84 21.23 -17.90
CA LEU A 232 20.23 22.55 -17.37
C LEU A 232 21.59 22.52 -16.66
N GLN A 233 21.89 21.45 -15.92
CA GLN A 233 23.21 21.23 -15.33
C GLN A 233 24.31 21.08 -16.39
N ARG A 234 24.05 20.32 -17.47
CA ARG A 234 25.00 20.17 -18.58
C ARG A 234 25.24 21.48 -19.33
N LEU A 235 24.22 22.33 -19.42
CA LEU A 235 24.31 23.68 -20.00
C LEU A 235 24.91 24.72 -19.04
N GLN A 236 25.38 24.30 -17.85
CA GLN A 236 25.93 25.16 -16.80
C GLN A 236 25.00 26.29 -16.34
N GLN A 237 23.69 26.12 -16.51
CA GLN A 237 22.66 27.07 -16.07
C GLN A 237 22.28 26.89 -14.60
N LEU A 238 22.72 25.80 -13.98
CA LEU A 238 22.54 25.50 -12.56
C LEU A 238 23.91 25.24 -11.92
N PRO A 239 24.19 25.81 -10.73
CA PRO A 239 25.40 25.50 -9.98
C PRO A 239 25.51 23.99 -9.74
N LEU A 240 26.62 23.40 -10.18
CA LEU A 240 26.99 22.05 -9.75
C LEU A 240 27.22 22.09 -8.23
N ARG A 241 26.93 20.97 -7.55
CA ARG A 241 27.19 20.81 -6.12
C ARG A 241 28.62 21.31 -5.84
N PRO A 242 28.82 22.28 -4.92
CA PRO A 242 30.15 22.80 -4.67
C PRO A 242 31.07 21.63 -4.30
N SER A 243 32.21 21.52 -4.98
CA SER A 243 33.25 20.58 -4.61
C SER A 243 33.57 20.81 -3.14
N ARG A 244 33.49 19.75 -2.34
CA ARG A 244 33.88 19.82 -0.93
C ARG A 244 35.31 20.37 -0.90
N PRO A 245 35.58 21.49 -0.21
CA PRO A 245 36.95 21.97 -0.11
C PRO A 245 37.82 20.85 0.45
N PRO A 246 39.07 20.70 -0.02
CA PRO A 246 39.97 19.68 0.52
C PRO A 246 40.05 19.84 2.03
N ALA A 247 40.00 18.72 2.75
CA ALA A 247 40.17 18.74 4.20
C ALA A 247 41.50 19.45 4.53
N PRO A 248 41.53 20.35 5.54
CA PRO A 248 42.79 20.93 5.97
C PRO A 248 43.74 19.82 6.44
N PRO A 249 45.07 20.02 6.25
CA PRO A 249 46.09 19.03 6.58
C PRO A 249 46.11 18.67 8.07
#